data_AF-A0A1F5AZ88-F1
#
_entry.id   AF-A0A1F5AZ88-F1
#
_cell.length_a   1.000
_cell.length_b   1.000
_cell.length_c   1.000
_cell.angle_alpha   90.00
_cell.angle_beta   90.00
_cell.angle_gamma   90.00
#
_symmetry.space_group_name_H-M   'P 1'
#
loop_
_entity.id
_entity.type
_entity.pdbx_description
1 polymer ?
#
loop_
_entity_poly.entity_id
_entity_poly.type
_entity_poly.pdbx_seq_one_letter_code
_entity_poly.pdbx_strand_id
1 'polypeptide(L)' 'MRFYVHAKPKSKEMRVEQIDDTHFIVRVKEAPEGGKANEAVLKALAEHLDIAPSRLSLVRGSSGKQKVIELQ' A
#
# COMPACT_ATOMS: atom_id res chain seq x y z
N MET A 1 -7.17 -2.56 -12.74
CA MET A 1 -6.45 -1.25 -12.78
C MET A 1 -5.20 -1.35 -11.92
N ARG A 2 -4.10 -0.64 -12.22
CA ARG A 2 -2.84 -0.76 -11.45
C ARG A 2 -2.53 0.52 -10.68
N PHE A 3 -2.14 0.34 -9.43
CA PHE A 3 -1.71 1.37 -8.51
C PHE A 3 -0.24 1.18 -8.14
N TYR A 4 0.51 2.26 -8.15
CA TYR A 4 1.92 2.32 -7.79
C TYR A 4 2.05 2.94 -6.41
N VAL A 5 2.43 2.12 -5.44
CA VAL A 5 2.48 2.52 -4.04
C VAL A 5 3.92 2.59 -3.57
N HIS A 6 4.32 3.73 -3.04
CA HIS A 6 5.58 3.87 -2.32
C HIS A 6 5.34 3.68 -0.81
N ALA A 7 5.70 2.51 -0.32
CA ALA A 7 5.56 2.12 1.07
C ALA A 7 6.70 2.70 1.94
N LYS A 8 6.32 3.41 2.99
CA LYS A 8 7.22 3.93 4.04
C LYS A 8 6.88 3.25 5.39
N PRO A 9 7.42 2.04 5.64
CA PRO A 9 7.20 1.33 6.89
C PRO A 9 7.94 2.00 8.06
N LYS A 10 7.63 1.59 9.30
CA LYS A 10 8.17 2.18 10.54
C LYS A 10 7.93 3.70 10.63
N SER A 11 6.84 4.19 10.04
CA SER A 11 6.44 5.58 10.15
C SER A 11 5.79 5.84 11.51
N LYS A 12 5.94 7.06 12.04
CA LYS A 12 5.30 7.46 13.31
C LYS A 12 3.78 7.51 13.22
N GLU A 13 3.25 7.70 12.01
CA GLU A 13 1.83 7.88 11.73
C GLU A 13 1.43 7.05 10.50
N MET A 14 0.18 6.59 10.50
CA MET A 14 -0.43 5.91 9.34
C MET A 14 -1.07 6.98 8.45
N ARG A 15 -0.61 7.10 7.20
CA ARG A 15 -1.10 8.12 6.27
C ARG A 15 -0.96 7.67 4.82
N VAL A 16 -2.02 7.89 4.04
CA VAL A 16 -2.02 7.73 2.59
C VAL A 16 -1.95 9.13 1.97
N GLU A 17 -0.98 9.33 1.08
CA GLU A 17 -0.88 10.53 0.25
C GLU A 17 -1.04 10.11 -1.21
N GLN A 18 -2.04 10.67 -1.88
CA GLN A 18 -2.17 10.54 -3.32
C GLN A 18 -1.23 11.53 -4.00
N ILE A 19 -0.38 11.03 -4.90
CA ILE A 19 0.46 11.88 -5.77
C ILE A 19 -0.26 12.11 -7.09
N ASP A 20 -0.81 11.04 -7.68
CA ASP A 20 -1.53 11.06 -8.95
C ASP A 20 -2.71 10.06 -8.89
N ASP A 21 -3.51 9.96 -9.95
CA ASP A 21 -4.62 9.00 -10.06
C ASP A 21 -4.18 7.53 -9.82
N THR A 22 -2.93 7.21 -10.12
CA THR A 22 -2.37 5.85 -9.98
C THR A 22 -1.22 5.75 -8.99
N HIS A 23 -0.65 6.86 -8.50
CA HIS A 23 0.54 6.86 -7.64
C HIS A 23 0.21 7.33 -6.23
N PHE A 24 0.62 6.55 -5.23
CA PHE A 24 0.35 6.81 -3.82
C PHE A 24 1.59 6.61 -2.95
N ILE A 25 1.77 7.43 -1.92
CA ILE A 25 2.70 7.18 -0.83
C ILE A 25 1.89 6.68 0.36
N VAL A 26 2.26 5.52 0.90
CA VAL A 26 1.60 4.93 2.06
C VAL A 26 2.60 4.78 3.20
N ARG A 27 2.39 5.56 4.25
CA ARG A 27 3.12 5.47 5.52
C ARG A 27 2.38 4.50 6.43
N VAL A 28 3.09 3.47 6.90
CA VAL A 28 2.57 2.49 7.85
C VAL A 28 3.48 2.38 9.06
N LYS A 29 2.89 2.11 10.22
CA LYS A 29 3.64 1.89 11.46
C LYS A 29 4.30 0.52 11.46
N GLU A 30 3.63 -0.46 10.86
CA GLU A 30 4.11 -1.83 10.76
C GLU A 30 5.50 -1.92 10.11
N ALA A 31 6.32 -2.80 10.68
CA ALA A 31 7.60 -3.18 10.10
C ALA A 31 7.37 -4.02 8.82
N PRO A 32 8.34 -4.02 7.88
CA PRO A 32 8.28 -4.86 6.68
C PRO A 32 8.51 -6.36 6.97
N GLU A 33 8.54 -6.75 8.24
CA GLU A 33 8.81 -8.11 8.69
C GLU A 33 7.58 -9.00 8.53
N GLY A 34 7.76 -10.17 7.92
CA GLY A 34 6.70 -11.17 7.76
C GLY A 34 5.49 -10.71 6.93
N GLY A 35 5.64 -9.70 6.06
CA GLY A 35 4.55 -9.20 5.21
C GLY A 35 3.58 -8.24 5.90
N LYS A 36 3.79 -7.90 7.18
CA LYS A 36 2.89 -7.00 7.94
C LYS A 36 2.73 -5.62 7.28
N ALA A 37 3.83 -5.00 6.82
CA ALA A 37 3.74 -3.75 6.08
C ALA A 37 3.04 -3.89 4.71
N ASN A 38 2.91 -5.08 4.15
CA ASN A 38 2.19 -5.31 2.89
C ASN A 38 0.69 -5.28 3.15
N GLU A 39 0.24 -6.02 4.17
CA GLU A 39 -1.15 -6.01 4.62
C GLU A 39 -1.60 -4.62 5.07
N ALA A 40 -0.76 -3.93 5.85
CA ALA A 40 -1.01 -2.57 6.30
C ALA A 40 -1.21 -1.59 5.14
N VAL A 41 -0.36 -1.70 4.11
CA VAL A 41 -0.45 -0.86 2.91
C VAL A 41 -1.71 -1.16 2.11
N LEU A 42 -2.05 -2.45 1.94
CA LEU A 42 -3.27 -2.86 1.24
C LEU A 42 -4.52 -2.35 1.95
N LYS A 43 -4.58 -2.48 3.28
CA LYS A 43 -5.70 -1.94 4.09
C LYS A 43 -5.80 -0.43 3.98
N ALA A 44 -4.69 0.29 4.19
CA ALA A 44 -4.68 1.75 4.10
C ALA A 44 -5.15 2.25 2.72
N LEU A 45 -4.67 1.61 1.65
CA LEU A 45 -5.05 1.98 0.29
C LEU A 45 -6.51 1.63 0.01
N ALA A 46 -6.98 0.47 0.47
CA ALA A 46 -8.36 0.02 0.34
C ALA A 46 -9.34 1.00 1.01
N GLU A 47 -9.05 1.40 2.24
CA GLU A 47 -9.85 2.39 2.97
C GLU A 47 -9.84 3.76 2.29
N HIS A 48 -8.70 4.17 1.71
CA HIS A 48 -8.62 5.45 1.00
C HIS A 48 -9.42 5.47 -0.31
N LEU A 49 -9.49 4.33 -1.00
CA LEU A 49 -10.21 4.18 -2.26
C LEU A 49 -11.66 3.70 -2.09
N ASP A 50 -12.12 3.51 -0.85
CA ASP A 50 -13.44 2.94 -0.51
C ASP A 50 -13.74 1.59 -1.20
N ILE A 51 -12.74 0.70 -1.22
CA ILE A 51 -12.84 -0.62 -1.83
C ILE A 51 -12.48 -1.72 -0.83
N ALA A 52 -12.98 -2.94 -1.08
CA ALA A 52 -12.60 -4.08 -0.27
C ALA A 52 -11.10 -4.43 -0.46
N PRO A 53 -10.34 -4.67 0.63
CA PRO A 53 -8.92 -5.03 0.54
C PRO A 53 -8.69 -6.33 -0.25
N SER A 54 -9.68 -7.24 -0.27
CA SER A 54 -9.63 -8.48 -1.08
C SER A 54 -9.61 -8.23 -2.59
N ARG A 55 -10.03 -7.05 -3.06
CA ARG A 55 -9.94 -6.67 -4.48
C ARG A 55 -8.56 -6.12 -4.85
N LEU A 56 -7.73 -5.79 -3.87
CA LEU A 56 -6.37 -5.33 -4.07
C LEU A 56 -5.40 -6.50 -3.90
N SER A 57 -4.58 -6.73 -4.93
CA SER A 57 -3.54 -7.75 -4.90
C SER A 57 -2.17 -7.15 -5.13
N LEU A 58 -1.19 -7.51 -4.32
CA LEU A 58 0.19 -7.09 -4.50
C LEU A 58 0.83 -7.92 -5.63
N VAL A 59 1.02 -7.32 -6.79
CA VAL A 59 1.58 -7.99 -7.97
C VAL A 59 3.11 -7.92 -7.99
N ARG A 60 3.68 -6.79 -7.52
CA ARG A 60 5.14 -6.60 -7.52
C ARG A 60 5.60 -5.77 -6.33
N GLY A 61 6.86 -5.95 -5.93
CA GLY A 61 7.49 -5.12 -4.90
C GLY A 61 7.33 -5.63 -3.47
N SER A 62 7.07 -6.94 -3.29
CA SER A 62 6.90 -7.55 -1.95
C SER A 62 8.08 -7.28 -1.00
N SER A 63 9.32 -7.28 -1.52
CA SER A 63 10.54 -6.98 -0.76
C SER A 63 11.01 -5.52 -0.87
N GLY A 64 10.31 -4.68 -1.64
CA GLY A 64 10.75 -3.32 -1.98
C GLY A 64 9.88 -2.23 -1.36
N LYS A 65 10.39 -0.99 -1.39
CA LYS A 65 9.60 0.21 -1.03
C LYS A 65 8.57 0.55 -2.11
N GLN A 66 8.87 0.26 -3.38
CA GLN A 66 7.93 0.44 -4.48
C GLN A 66 7.12 -0.83 -4.67
N LYS A 67 5.80 -0.71 -4.55
CA LYS A 67 4.82 -1.78 -4.66
C LYS A 67 3.90 -1.49 -5.84
N VAL A 68 3.55 -2.54 -6.58
CA VAL A 68 2.53 -2.47 -7.63
C VAL A 68 1.36 -3.29 -7.15
N ILE A 69 0.23 -2.62 -6.93
CA ILE A 69 -1.02 -3.20 -6.47
C ILE A 69 -1.99 -3.18 -7.64
N GLU A 70 -2.64 -4.30 -7.90
CA GLU A 70 -3.64 -4.42 -8.94
C GLU A 70 -5.02 -4.56 -8.32
N LEU A 71 -5.95 -3.78 -8.84
CA LEU A 71 -7.38 -3.92 -8.60
C LEU A 71 -7.95 -4.98 -9.54
N GLN A 72 -8.49 -6.03 -8.92
CA GLN A 72 -9.29 -7.10 -9.55
C GLN A 72 -10.73 -6.63 -9.77
#